data_AF-A0A6N8IJH2-F1
#
_entry.id   AF-A0A6N8IJH2-F1
#
_cell.length_a   1.000
_cell.length_b   1.000
_cell.length_c   1.000
_cell.angle_alpha   90.00
_cell.angle_beta   90.00
_cell.angle_gamma   90.00
#
_symmetry.space_group_name_H-M   'P 1'
#
loop_
_entity.id
_entity.type
_entity.pdbx_description
1 polymer ?
#
loop_
_entity_poly.entity_id
_entity_poly.type
_entity_poly.pdbx_seq_one_letter_code
_entity_poly.pdbx_strand_id
1 'polypeptide(L)'
;MTTARKAVLIVATVLLVGGSALALGAFAAADFRFENLSNTTRDWVSDTRILEPEAEAPHTAVVVRDAGGDVRFEQTDGDAFEVTCWTSSEKTVDVVDEGGVLEITGHGTSLTGLMIMKVEFQDHATVVKVPRSYTGSLTVETGSGSIDVADLDDLEAVSLTASSGSLSVLRTSAGTMSLKTSSGSIGVVGVDAEGFSARTSSGSLSLGDVEAATVETGTASGRQDLSDVRATTLDIRGSSGSIGGAGLDANETMIEATSGRVDVMFANPATDYDIAVSSTSGRVDAPSGTIGVGKRIVVRTTSGSIDLDFNVEAAPDSARRGNDGASSDGSSPSAPGAPAAPAAPAAPAAL
;
A
#
# COMPACT_ATOMS: atom_id res chain seq x y z
N MET A 1 16.80 -7.12 45.28
CA MET A 1 17.39 -6.36 44.14
C MET A 1 18.88 -6.22 44.38
N THR A 2 19.72 -6.45 43.36
CA THR A 2 21.18 -6.27 43.50
C THR A 2 21.52 -4.78 43.60
N THR A 3 22.61 -4.45 44.29
CA THR A 3 23.09 -3.07 44.47
C THR A 3 23.26 -2.34 43.13
N ALA A 4 23.66 -3.07 42.09
CA ALA A 4 23.74 -2.58 40.71
C ALA A 4 22.38 -2.17 40.11
N ARG A 5 21.32 -2.98 40.29
CA ARG A 5 19.97 -2.64 39.81
C ARG A 5 19.42 -1.37 40.48
N LYS A 6 19.71 -1.18 41.76
CA LYS A 6 19.30 0.02 42.51
C LYS A 6 20.03 1.28 42.03
N ALA A 7 21.34 1.17 41.75
CA ALA A 7 22.12 2.28 41.21
C ALA A 7 21.63 2.71 39.81
N VAL A 8 21.36 1.74 38.92
CA VAL A 8 20.82 2.02 37.58
C VAL A 8 19.45 2.70 37.64
N LEU A 9 18.55 2.24 38.51
CA LEU A 9 17.23 2.87 38.69
C LEU A 9 17.32 4.32 39.19
N ILE A 10 18.25 4.61 40.10
CA ILE A 10 18.49 5.97 40.60
C ILE A 10 19.00 6.87 39.48
N VAL A 11 19.99 6.41 38.70
CA VAL A 11 20.54 7.17 37.57
C VAL A 11 19.47 7.42 36.50
N ALA A 12 18.67 6.41 36.15
CA ALA A 12 17.58 6.55 35.20
C ALA A 12 16.52 7.56 35.67
N THR A 13 16.18 7.55 36.97
CA THR A 13 15.22 8.51 37.54
C THR A 13 15.77 9.93 37.51
N VAL A 14 17.05 10.12 37.83
CA VAL A 14 17.70 11.44 37.76
C VAL A 14 17.76 11.96 36.32
N LEU A 15 18.08 11.11 35.36
CA LEU A 15 18.07 11.48 33.93
C LEU A 15 16.67 11.84 33.44
N LEU A 16 15.65 11.08 33.84
CA LEU A 16 14.27 11.36 33.44
C LEU A 16 13.75 12.66 34.07
N VAL A 17 13.99 12.88 35.37
CA VAL A 17 13.56 14.11 36.06
C VAL A 17 14.34 15.32 35.53
N GLY A 18 15.66 15.19 35.35
CA GLY A 18 16.50 16.24 34.78
C GLY A 18 16.11 16.56 33.33
N GLY A 19 15.85 15.54 32.51
CA GLY A 19 15.36 15.69 31.15
C GLY A 19 14.01 16.38 31.08
N SER A 20 13.06 15.97 31.93
CA SER A 20 11.74 16.61 32.01
C SER A 20 11.82 18.06 32.49
N ALA A 21 12.71 18.38 33.44
CA ALA A 21 12.92 19.75 33.90
C ALA A 21 13.53 20.64 32.81
N LEU A 22 14.48 20.11 32.02
CA LEU A 22 15.04 20.80 30.85
C LEU A 22 13.97 20.99 29.76
N ALA A 23 13.15 19.98 29.48
CA ALA A 23 12.06 20.06 28.52
C ALA A 23 11.00 21.10 28.94
N LEU A 24 10.59 21.10 30.22
CA LEU A 24 9.68 22.10 30.77
C LEU A 24 10.27 23.51 30.76
N GLY A 25 11.57 23.65 31.06
CA GLY A 25 12.28 24.92 30.98
C GLY A 25 12.34 25.46 29.55
N ALA A 26 12.64 24.60 28.58
CA ALA A 26 12.62 24.96 27.16
C ALA A 26 11.20 25.29 26.68
N PHE A 27 10.19 24.54 27.11
CA PHE A 27 8.79 24.77 26.75
C PHE A 27 8.23 26.07 27.37
N ALA A 28 8.59 26.37 28.62
CA ALA A 28 8.26 27.64 29.26
C ALA A 28 8.99 28.82 28.60
N ALA A 29 10.26 28.64 28.19
CA ALA A 29 10.99 29.65 27.40
C ALA A 29 10.36 29.87 26.01
N ALA A 30 9.69 28.86 25.48
CA ALA A 30 8.88 28.94 24.26
C ALA A 30 7.44 29.45 24.51
N ASP A 31 7.14 30.01 25.68
CA ASP A 31 5.82 30.56 26.05
C ASP A 31 4.69 29.52 25.96
N PHE A 32 4.99 28.24 26.21
CA PHE A 32 4.06 27.10 26.11
C PHE A 32 3.44 26.93 24.71
N ARG A 33 4.05 27.51 23.68
CA ARG A 33 3.64 27.38 22.28
C ARG A 33 4.62 26.51 21.53
N PHE A 34 4.16 25.37 21.03
CA PHE A 34 5.00 24.48 20.23
C PHE A 34 5.53 25.17 18.96
N GLU A 35 4.82 26.17 18.43
CA GLU A 35 5.25 26.95 17.26
C GLU A 35 6.49 27.82 17.53
N ASN A 36 6.78 28.15 18.79
CA ASN A 36 7.98 28.90 19.18
C ASN A 36 9.23 28.00 19.32
N LEU A 37 9.06 26.68 19.32
CA LEU A 37 10.15 25.71 19.27
C LEU A 37 10.54 25.34 17.84
N SER A 38 9.78 25.80 16.84
CA SER A 38 10.16 25.60 15.43
C SER A 38 11.44 26.37 15.12
N ASN A 39 12.39 25.68 14.50
CA ASN A 39 13.64 26.26 13.99
C ASN A 39 13.54 26.58 12.48
N THR A 40 12.31 26.78 11.97
CA THR A 40 12.08 27.26 10.62
C THR A 40 11.93 28.78 10.60
N THR A 41 12.45 29.42 9.56
CA THR A 41 12.24 30.84 9.35
C THR A 41 10.73 31.11 9.15
N ARG A 42 10.24 32.22 9.74
CA ARG A 42 8.82 32.61 9.78
C ARG A 42 8.38 33.40 8.54
N ASP A 43 9.13 33.29 7.46
CA ASP A 43 9.04 34.11 6.25
C ASP A 43 8.42 33.37 5.07
N TRP A 44 7.56 32.38 5.36
CA TRP A 44 6.81 31.67 4.34
C TRP A 44 5.72 32.56 3.73
N VAL A 45 5.70 32.62 2.41
CA VAL A 45 4.70 33.37 1.62
C VAL A 45 4.12 32.43 0.58
N SER A 46 2.79 32.34 0.52
CA SER A 46 2.09 31.62 -0.54
C SER A 46 1.91 32.50 -1.77
N ASP A 47 2.21 31.97 -2.94
CA ASP A 47 1.91 32.57 -4.25
C ASP A 47 0.94 31.65 -4.98
N THR A 48 -0.19 32.19 -5.43
CA THR A 48 -1.17 31.46 -6.24
C THR A 48 -1.17 32.05 -7.64
N ARG A 49 -0.87 31.22 -8.64
CA ARG A 49 -0.89 31.58 -10.06
C ARG A 49 -2.04 30.85 -10.75
N ILE A 50 -2.86 31.61 -11.45
CA ILE A 50 -3.90 31.10 -12.34
C ILE A 50 -3.35 31.23 -13.75
N LEU A 51 -3.28 30.12 -14.49
CA LEU A 51 -2.80 30.12 -15.87
C LEU A 51 -3.91 30.54 -16.85
N GLU A 52 -3.56 30.62 -18.12
CA GLU A 52 -4.56 30.80 -19.18
C GLU A 52 -5.50 29.59 -19.24
N PRO A 53 -6.77 29.77 -19.68
CA PRO A 53 -7.70 28.67 -19.80
C PRO A 53 -7.18 27.54 -20.70
N GLU A 54 -7.44 26.30 -20.31
CA GLU A 54 -6.98 25.10 -21.02
C GLU A 54 -7.54 25.01 -22.45
N ALA A 55 -8.68 25.66 -22.70
CA ALA A 55 -9.26 25.78 -24.04
C ALA A 55 -8.46 26.72 -24.98
N GLU A 56 -7.69 27.65 -24.43
CA GLU A 56 -6.90 28.64 -25.18
C GLU A 56 -5.42 28.22 -25.27
N ALA A 57 -4.88 27.68 -24.19
CA ALA A 57 -3.51 27.20 -24.08
C ALA A 57 -3.50 25.75 -23.56
N PRO A 58 -3.73 24.75 -24.44
CA PRO A 58 -3.79 23.36 -24.02
C PRO A 58 -2.41 22.84 -23.60
N HIS A 59 -2.36 22.19 -22.45
CA HIS A 59 -1.20 21.53 -21.92
C HIS A 59 -1.20 20.05 -22.29
N THR A 60 0.00 19.52 -22.55
CA THR A 60 0.23 18.10 -22.84
C THR A 60 0.94 17.40 -21.69
N ALA A 61 1.64 18.15 -20.84
CA ALA A 61 2.35 17.63 -19.69
C ALA A 61 2.37 18.62 -18.53
N VAL A 62 2.24 18.09 -17.32
CA VAL A 62 2.52 18.80 -16.07
C VAL A 62 3.67 18.08 -15.38
N VAL A 63 4.74 18.81 -15.08
CA VAL A 63 5.96 18.29 -14.47
C VAL A 63 6.22 19.04 -13.17
N VAL A 64 6.30 18.32 -12.05
CA VAL A 64 6.61 18.91 -10.75
C VAL A 64 7.83 18.24 -10.14
N ARG A 65 8.83 19.04 -9.75
CA ARG A 65 10.09 18.59 -9.18
C ARG A 65 10.34 19.33 -7.88
N ASP A 66 10.39 18.63 -6.75
CA ASP A 66 10.68 19.26 -5.46
C ASP A 66 11.73 18.47 -4.66
N ALA A 67 12.62 19.16 -3.96
CA ALA A 67 13.63 18.49 -3.13
C ALA A 67 13.03 17.81 -1.89
N GLY A 68 11.89 18.30 -1.36
CA GLY A 68 11.33 17.74 -0.13
C GLY A 68 9.96 18.24 0.31
N GLY A 69 9.33 19.16 -0.42
CA GLY A 69 7.97 19.61 -0.20
C GLY A 69 6.94 18.60 -0.70
N ASP A 70 5.81 18.59 -0.03
CA ASP A 70 4.63 17.83 -0.42
C ASP A 70 4.02 18.44 -1.69
N VAL A 71 3.43 17.59 -2.53
CA VAL A 71 2.75 17.99 -3.76
C VAL A 71 1.37 17.37 -3.79
N ARG A 72 0.34 18.17 -4.07
CA ARG A 72 -1.04 17.73 -4.12
C ARG A 72 -1.69 18.15 -5.43
N PHE A 73 -2.32 17.20 -6.10
CA PHE A 73 -3.16 17.45 -7.26
C PHE A 73 -4.62 17.31 -6.88
N GLU A 74 -5.39 18.34 -7.19
CA GLU A 74 -6.83 18.40 -6.92
C GLU A 74 -7.55 18.77 -8.21
N GLN A 75 -8.73 18.20 -8.44
CA GLN A 75 -9.57 18.64 -9.55
C GLN A 75 -10.18 20.02 -9.26
N THR A 76 -10.29 20.89 -10.27
CA THR A 76 -11.07 22.14 -10.20
C THR A 76 -12.23 22.13 -11.19
N ASP A 77 -13.33 22.81 -10.81
CA ASP A 77 -14.45 23.11 -11.72
C ASP A 77 -14.12 24.27 -12.68
N GLY A 78 -13.00 24.96 -12.46
CA GLY A 78 -12.46 25.98 -13.37
C GLY A 78 -11.89 25.39 -14.66
N ASP A 79 -11.70 26.24 -15.66
CA ASP A 79 -11.14 25.91 -16.97
C ASP A 79 -9.62 26.12 -17.06
N ALA A 80 -8.99 26.67 -16.01
CA ALA A 80 -7.56 26.96 -15.95
C ALA A 80 -6.87 26.24 -14.79
N PHE A 81 -5.59 25.93 -14.97
CA PHE A 81 -4.75 25.44 -13.89
C PHE A 81 -4.56 26.52 -12.81
N GLU A 82 -4.66 26.13 -11.55
CA GLU A 82 -4.30 26.98 -10.41
C GLU A 82 -3.14 26.35 -9.64
N VAL A 83 -1.99 27.01 -9.62
CA VAL A 83 -0.80 26.55 -8.90
C VAL A 83 -0.61 27.40 -7.67
N THR A 84 -0.69 26.79 -6.48
CA THR A 84 -0.35 27.43 -5.21
C THR A 84 0.94 26.85 -4.68
N CYS A 85 1.96 27.70 -4.56
CA CYS A 85 3.27 27.32 -4.05
C CYS A 85 3.66 28.18 -2.85
N TRP A 86 4.58 27.66 -2.03
CA TRP A 86 5.09 28.33 -0.85
C TRP A 86 6.58 28.60 -1.01
N THR A 87 6.97 29.86 -0.79
CA THR A 87 8.37 30.32 -0.88
C THR A 87 8.81 30.91 0.46
N SER A 88 10.11 30.82 0.75
CA SER A 88 10.77 31.41 1.91
C SER A 88 12.23 31.74 1.58
N SER A 89 12.98 32.31 2.52
CA SER A 89 14.42 32.53 2.33
C SER A 89 15.24 31.25 2.10
N GLU A 90 14.72 30.08 2.50
CA GLU A 90 15.38 28.78 2.32
C GLU A 90 14.82 27.97 1.13
N LYS A 91 13.69 28.40 0.54
CA LYS A 91 13.00 27.70 -0.56
C LYS A 91 12.44 28.65 -1.61
N THR A 92 12.85 28.48 -2.86
CA THR A 92 12.27 29.17 -4.02
C THR A 92 11.53 28.18 -4.90
N VAL A 93 10.49 28.65 -5.59
CA VAL A 93 9.71 27.83 -6.53
C VAL A 93 9.63 28.57 -7.86
N ASP A 94 10.07 27.91 -8.91
CA ASP A 94 9.97 28.39 -10.29
C ASP A 94 8.81 27.69 -10.98
N VAL A 95 7.90 28.46 -11.58
CA VAL A 95 6.78 27.96 -12.38
C VAL A 95 6.98 28.49 -13.79
N VAL A 96 7.16 27.57 -14.74
CA VAL A 96 7.40 27.82 -16.16
C VAL A 96 6.30 27.15 -16.96
N ASP A 97 5.62 27.93 -17.79
CA ASP A 97 4.62 27.44 -18.74
C ASP A 97 5.11 27.79 -20.15
N GLU A 98 5.72 26.81 -20.82
CA GLU A 98 6.26 26.98 -22.17
C GLU A 98 5.99 25.75 -23.03
N GLY A 99 5.51 25.98 -24.25
CA GLY A 99 5.34 24.91 -25.24
C GLY A 99 4.29 23.86 -24.87
N GLY A 100 3.30 24.21 -24.05
CA GLY A 100 2.26 23.29 -23.57
C GLY A 100 2.75 22.34 -22.47
N VAL A 101 3.82 22.70 -21.78
CA VAL A 101 4.35 21.98 -20.62
C VAL A 101 4.40 22.93 -19.42
N LEU A 102 3.67 22.58 -18.37
CA LEU A 102 3.71 23.28 -17.09
C LEU A 102 4.76 22.63 -16.20
N GLU A 103 5.89 23.30 -16.00
CA GLU A 103 6.98 22.84 -15.13
C GLU A 103 7.03 23.65 -13.83
N ILE A 104 6.95 22.96 -12.69
CA ILE A 104 7.04 23.54 -11.35
C ILE A 104 8.27 22.95 -10.66
N THR A 105 9.27 23.77 -10.37
CA THR A 105 10.51 23.33 -9.73
C THR A 105 10.72 24.02 -8.39
N GLY A 106 10.72 23.24 -7.31
CA GLY A 106 11.06 23.67 -5.95
C GLY A 106 12.56 23.51 -5.67
N HIS A 107 13.25 24.62 -5.49
CA HIS A 107 14.65 24.67 -5.09
C HIS A 107 14.74 24.96 -3.59
N GLY A 108 15.25 24.00 -2.81
CA GLY A 108 15.46 24.17 -1.38
C GLY A 108 16.80 23.62 -0.93
N THR A 109 17.45 24.30 0.01
CA THR A 109 18.64 23.75 0.66
C THR A 109 18.21 22.82 1.78
N SER A 110 18.21 21.52 1.54
CA SER A 110 18.24 20.55 2.65
C SER A 110 19.58 20.72 3.36
N LEU A 111 19.59 21.46 4.47
CA LEU A 111 20.79 21.80 5.22
C LEU A 111 21.49 20.51 5.67
N THR A 112 22.54 20.17 4.93
CA THR A 112 23.42 19.00 5.12
C THR A 112 24.40 19.25 6.28
N GLY A 113 23.91 19.67 7.44
CA GLY A 113 24.78 20.04 8.55
C GLY A 113 24.03 20.16 9.88
N LEU A 114 24.19 19.12 10.71
CA LEU A 114 23.59 18.91 12.03
C LEU A 114 22.16 18.34 12.00
N MET A 115 22.02 17.07 12.43
CA MET A 115 20.74 16.42 12.75
C MET A 115 20.05 17.17 13.90
N ILE A 116 19.29 18.21 13.58
CA ILE A 116 18.31 18.81 14.48
C ILE A 116 16.95 18.44 13.89
N MET A 117 16.13 17.73 14.66
CA MET A 117 14.74 17.43 14.31
C MET A 117 14.00 18.77 14.11
N LYS A 118 13.88 19.26 12.87
CA LYS A 118 13.00 20.38 12.54
C LYS A 118 11.56 19.88 12.70
N VAL A 119 10.81 20.50 13.60
CA VAL A 119 9.38 20.21 13.80
C VAL A 119 8.62 21.34 13.12
N GLU A 120 8.03 21.04 11.96
CA GLU A 120 7.23 21.96 11.15
C GLU A 120 5.74 21.69 11.40
N PHE A 121 4.96 22.75 11.63
CA PHE A 121 3.54 22.67 12.02
C PHE A 121 2.59 23.29 10.98
N GLN A 122 3.11 23.83 9.87
CA GLN A 122 2.31 24.45 8.81
C GLN A 122 2.43 23.63 7.53
N ASP A 123 1.29 23.35 6.89
CA ASP A 123 1.21 22.67 5.59
C ASP A 123 1.67 23.65 4.49
N HIS A 124 2.83 23.38 3.90
CA HIS A 124 3.41 24.14 2.80
C HIS A 124 3.41 23.34 1.49
N ALA A 125 2.46 22.41 1.33
CA ALA A 125 2.32 21.62 0.11
C ALA A 125 2.14 22.53 -1.12
N THR A 126 2.78 22.15 -2.22
CA THR A 126 2.48 22.71 -3.54
C THR A 126 1.19 22.10 -4.02
N VAL A 127 0.14 22.91 -4.17
CA VAL A 127 -1.17 22.46 -4.64
C VAL A 127 -1.34 22.86 -6.09
N VAL A 128 -1.58 21.89 -6.96
CA VAL A 128 -1.89 22.09 -8.37
C VAL A 128 -3.33 21.69 -8.60
N LYS A 129 -4.19 22.67 -8.86
CA LYS A 129 -5.56 22.40 -9.28
C LYS A 129 -5.63 22.18 -10.78
N VAL A 130 -6.18 21.04 -11.18
CA VAL A 130 -6.21 20.55 -12.56
C VAL A 130 -7.62 20.71 -13.12
N PRO A 131 -7.80 21.40 -14.27
CA PRO A 131 -9.08 21.48 -14.96
C PRO A 131 -9.59 20.10 -15.37
N ARG A 132 -10.91 19.88 -15.33
CA ARG A 132 -11.52 18.62 -15.80
C ARG A 132 -11.24 18.28 -17.26
N SER A 133 -10.94 19.28 -18.08
CA SER A 133 -10.65 19.09 -19.51
C SER A 133 -9.24 18.59 -19.78
N TYR A 134 -8.36 18.59 -18.78
CA TYR A 134 -6.99 18.15 -18.94
C TYR A 134 -6.91 16.64 -19.05
N THR A 135 -6.24 16.16 -20.11
CA THR A 135 -6.08 14.73 -20.43
C THR A 135 -4.62 14.37 -20.70
N GLY A 136 -3.69 15.29 -20.41
CA GLY A 136 -2.27 15.10 -20.66
C GLY A 136 -1.58 14.22 -19.61
N SER A 137 -0.25 14.27 -19.61
CA SER A 137 0.59 13.49 -18.71
C SER A 137 0.93 14.24 -17.42
N LEU A 138 1.05 13.53 -16.31
CA LEU A 138 1.46 14.06 -15.01
C LEU A 138 2.75 13.38 -14.57
N THR A 139 3.82 14.16 -14.36
CA THR A 139 5.09 13.66 -13.82
C THR A 139 5.46 14.43 -12.56
N VAL A 140 5.65 13.72 -11.45
CA VAL A 140 5.98 14.32 -10.15
C VAL A 140 7.16 13.60 -9.54
N GLU A 141 8.18 14.36 -9.16
CA GLU A 141 9.37 13.86 -8.51
C GLU A 141 9.64 14.63 -7.22
N THR A 142 9.76 13.91 -6.11
CA THR A 142 10.11 14.50 -4.81
C THR A 142 11.19 13.71 -4.07
N GLY A 143 12.03 14.40 -3.30
CA GLY A 143 12.97 13.75 -2.40
C GLY A 143 12.25 13.15 -1.20
N SER A 144 11.80 14.00 -0.30
CA SER A 144 11.18 13.60 0.99
C SER A 144 9.69 13.88 1.10
N GLY A 145 9.11 14.71 0.24
CA GLY A 145 7.70 15.10 0.36
C GLY A 145 6.75 14.00 -0.10
N SER A 146 5.51 14.04 0.38
CA SER A 146 4.45 13.15 -0.08
C SER A 146 3.80 13.69 -1.35
N ILE A 147 3.33 12.79 -2.21
CA ILE A 147 2.61 13.14 -3.43
C ILE A 147 1.19 12.59 -3.32
N ASP A 148 0.20 13.47 -3.38
CA ASP A 148 -1.21 13.13 -3.37
C ASP A 148 -1.83 13.49 -4.73
N VAL A 149 -2.51 12.54 -5.37
CA VAL A 149 -3.30 12.75 -6.59
C VAL A 149 -4.70 12.24 -6.34
N ALA A 150 -5.72 13.07 -6.56
CA ALA A 150 -7.10 12.69 -6.33
C ALA A 150 -8.05 13.25 -7.38
N ASP A 151 -9.06 12.45 -7.72
CA ASP A 151 -10.23 12.85 -8.52
C ASP A 151 -9.87 13.37 -9.93
N LEU A 152 -8.85 12.77 -10.57
CA LEU A 152 -8.45 13.11 -11.93
C LEU A 152 -8.80 11.99 -12.90
N ASP A 153 -9.39 12.33 -14.04
CA ASP A 153 -9.89 11.35 -15.00
C ASP A 153 -9.28 11.54 -16.39
N ASP A 154 -9.28 10.47 -17.18
CA ASP A 154 -8.88 10.46 -18.59
C ASP A 154 -7.47 10.99 -18.86
N LEU A 155 -6.54 10.79 -17.91
CA LEU A 155 -5.14 11.20 -18.09
C LEU A 155 -4.41 10.27 -19.07
N GLU A 156 -3.50 10.81 -19.87
CA GLU A 156 -2.64 9.97 -20.72
C GLU A 156 -1.71 9.10 -19.88
N ALA A 157 -1.01 9.72 -18.93
CA ALA A 157 -0.05 9.03 -18.07
C ALA A 157 0.14 9.72 -16.72
N VAL A 158 0.42 8.94 -15.68
CA VAL A 158 0.75 9.41 -14.33
C VAL A 158 2.05 8.74 -13.87
N SER A 159 3.09 9.53 -13.59
CA SER A 159 4.39 9.04 -13.12
C SER A 159 4.78 9.77 -11.84
N LEU A 160 4.66 9.09 -10.69
CA LEU A 160 5.00 9.66 -9.37
C LEU A 160 6.24 8.96 -8.81
N THR A 161 7.25 9.73 -8.45
CA THR A 161 8.49 9.23 -7.86
C THR A 161 8.83 9.99 -6.58
N ALA A 162 9.04 9.25 -5.50
CA ALA A 162 9.56 9.79 -4.24
C ALA A 162 10.82 9.05 -3.78
N SER A 163 11.73 9.68 -3.03
CA SER A 163 12.79 8.92 -2.34
C SER A 163 12.27 8.33 -1.04
N SER A 164 11.69 9.16 -0.17
CA SER A 164 11.23 8.74 1.17
C SER A 164 9.78 9.10 1.48
N GLY A 165 9.16 9.97 0.67
CA GLY A 165 7.77 10.36 0.87
C GLY A 165 6.77 9.31 0.42
N SER A 166 5.53 9.47 0.86
CA SER A 166 4.42 8.58 0.51
C SER A 166 3.75 9.02 -0.78
N LEU A 167 3.27 8.07 -1.56
CA LEU A 167 2.47 8.30 -2.77
C LEU A 167 1.03 7.88 -2.48
N SER A 168 0.08 8.76 -2.70
CA SER A 168 -1.35 8.49 -2.54
C SER A 168 -2.08 8.81 -3.85
N VAL A 169 -2.79 7.83 -4.40
CA VAL A 169 -3.65 8.02 -5.58
C VAL A 169 -5.07 7.58 -5.27
N LEU A 170 -6.04 8.43 -5.54
CA LEU A 170 -7.44 8.21 -5.18
C LEU A 170 -8.37 8.56 -6.34
N ARG A 171 -9.27 7.63 -6.71
CA ARG A 171 -10.31 7.87 -7.74
C ARG A 171 -9.72 8.52 -8.98
N THR A 172 -8.78 7.83 -9.62
CA THR A 172 -8.01 8.38 -10.73
C THR A 172 -7.98 7.42 -11.90
N SER A 173 -8.24 7.91 -13.12
CA SER A 173 -8.12 7.12 -14.34
C SER A 173 -7.01 7.63 -15.26
N ALA A 174 -6.21 6.72 -15.80
CA ALA A 174 -5.11 7.06 -16.69
C ALA A 174 -4.74 5.93 -17.67
N GLY A 175 -4.27 6.23 -18.87
CA GLY A 175 -3.74 5.21 -19.78
C GLY A 175 -2.60 4.40 -19.15
N THR A 176 -1.59 5.07 -18.59
CA THR A 176 -0.51 4.41 -17.83
C THR A 176 -0.26 5.07 -16.48
N MET A 177 -0.09 4.29 -15.41
CA MET A 177 0.24 4.76 -14.07
C MET A 177 1.48 4.07 -13.53
N SER A 178 2.50 4.85 -13.13
CA SER A 178 3.76 4.37 -12.57
C SER A 178 4.09 5.09 -11.27
N LEU A 179 4.11 4.33 -10.17
CA LEU A 179 4.34 4.82 -8.81
C LEU A 179 5.62 4.20 -8.26
N LYS A 180 6.58 5.02 -7.84
CA LYS A 180 7.86 4.54 -7.34
C LYS A 180 8.33 5.27 -6.09
N THR A 181 8.71 4.52 -5.06
CA THR A 181 9.41 5.10 -3.91
C THR A 181 10.60 4.26 -3.46
N SER A 182 11.57 4.84 -2.77
CA SER A 182 12.67 4.06 -2.20
C SER A 182 12.31 3.55 -0.80
N SER A 183 11.81 4.44 0.06
CA SER A 183 11.54 4.12 1.47
C SER A 183 10.16 4.55 1.96
N GLY A 184 9.30 5.03 1.06
CA GLY A 184 7.95 5.49 1.39
C GLY A 184 6.87 4.41 1.23
N SER A 185 5.63 4.80 1.55
CA SER A 185 4.44 3.97 1.30
C SER A 185 3.76 4.38 0.01
N ILE A 186 3.14 3.43 -0.69
CA ILE A 186 2.28 3.67 -1.85
C ILE A 186 0.87 3.23 -1.49
N GLY A 187 -0.09 4.15 -1.48
CA GLY A 187 -1.50 3.89 -1.29
C GLY A 187 -2.28 4.23 -2.55
N VAL A 188 -3.10 3.30 -3.03
CA VAL A 188 -3.93 3.49 -4.22
C VAL A 188 -5.33 2.99 -3.95
N VAL A 189 -6.34 3.80 -4.25
CA VAL A 189 -7.75 3.43 -4.09
C VAL A 189 -8.58 3.91 -5.28
N GLY A 190 -9.30 3.01 -5.94
CA GLY A 190 -10.23 3.35 -7.03
C GLY A 190 -9.48 3.85 -8.27
N VAL A 191 -8.68 3.00 -8.90
CA VAL A 191 -7.92 3.35 -10.10
C VAL A 191 -8.33 2.50 -11.29
N ASP A 192 -8.51 3.15 -12.43
CA ASP A 192 -8.72 2.53 -13.74
C ASP A 192 -7.56 2.89 -14.67
N ALA A 193 -6.87 1.90 -15.23
CA ALA A 193 -5.76 2.15 -16.16
C ALA A 193 -5.57 1.07 -17.22
N GLU A 194 -4.90 1.37 -18.34
CA GLU A 194 -4.45 0.28 -19.22
C GLU A 194 -3.24 -0.44 -18.60
N GLY A 195 -2.27 0.31 -18.10
CA GLY A 195 -1.08 -0.21 -17.43
C GLY A 195 -0.83 0.43 -16.08
N PHE A 196 -0.71 -0.38 -15.02
CA PHE A 196 -0.43 0.07 -13.67
C PHE A 196 0.83 -0.60 -13.12
N SER A 197 1.77 0.19 -12.57
CA SER A 197 2.98 -0.29 -11.90
C SER A 197 3.20 0.45 -10.58
N ALA A 198 3.36 -0.27 -9.48
CA ALA A 198 3.71 0.31 -8.17
C ALA A 198 4.88 -0.42 -7.52
N ARG A 199 5.96 0.31 -7.20
CA ARG A 199 7.21 -0.28 -6.68
C ARG A 199 7.80 0.51 -5.52
N THR A 200 8.16 -0.19 -4.43
CA THR A 200 8.96 0.38 -3.34
C THR A 200 10.14 -0.50 -2.95
N SER A 201 11.28 0.08 -2.58
CA SER A 201 12.42 -0.73 -2.10
C SER A 201 12.26 -1.12 -0.64
N SER A 202 11.75 -0.23 0.21
CA SER A 202 11.62 -0.44 1.65
C SER A 202 10.40 0.30 2.18
N GLY A 203 9.22 -0.31 2.07
CA GLY A 203 7.98 0.32 2.48
C GLY A 203 6.76 -0.59 2.30
N SER A 204 5.58 -0.02 2.45
CA SER A 204 4.31 -0.72 2.21
C SER A 204 3.65 -0.27 0.92
N LEU A 205 3.01 -1.20 0.25
CA LEU A 205 2.16 -0.97 -0.90
C LEU A 205 0.75 -1.45 -0.54
N SER A 206 -0.24 -0.58 -0.66
CA SER A 206 -1.65 -0.87 -0.41
C SER A 206 -2.45 -0.49 -1.64
N LEU A 207 -3.07 -1.48 -2.28
CA LEU A 207 -3.99 -1.26 -3.40
C LEU A 207 -5.41 -1.66 -2.98
N GLY A 208 -6.38 -0.82 -3.31
CA GLY A 208 -7.80 -1.12 -3.18
C GLY A 208 -8.54 -0.72 -4.45
N ASP A 209 -9.39 -1.60 -4.97
CA ASP A 209 -10.24 -1.29 -6.13
C ASP A 209 -9.42 -0.77 -7.33
N VAL A 210 -8.57 -1.64 -7.89
CA VAL A 210 -7.71 -1.32 -9.03
C VAL A 210 -8.11 -2.20 -10.21
N GLU A 211 -8.50 -1.58 -11.31
CA GLU A 211 -8.84 -2.25 -12.56
C GLU A 211 -7.83 -1.82 -13.64
N ALA A 212 -7.05 -2.76 -14.16
CA ALA A 212 -6.15 -2.46 -15.27
C ALA A 212 -5.83 -3.64 -16.18
N ALA A 213 -5.51 -3.43 -17.46
CA ALA A 213 -5.13 -4.55 -18.32
C ALA A 213 -3.86 -5.25 -17.80
N THR A 214 -2.86 -4.48 -17.38
CA THR A 214 -1.65 -5.02 -16.72
C THR A 214 -1.41 -4.34 -15.37
N VAL A 215 -1.23 -5.13 -14.32
CA VAL A 215 -0.88 -4.69 -12.97
C VAL A 215 0.45 -5.30 -12.55
N GLU A 216 1.43 -4.45 -12.25
CA GLU A 216 2.73 -4.86 -11.73
C GLU A 216 2.98 -4.26 -10.34
N THR A 217 3.33 -5.09 -9.36
CA THR A 217 3.71 -4.62 -8.02
C THR A 217 5.06 -5.17 -7.58
N GLY A 218 5.80 -4.38 -6.81
CA GLY A 218 7.17 -4.74 -6.42
C GLY A 218 7.58 -4.21 -5.06
N THR A 219 8.00 -5.09 -4.15
CA THR A 219 8.68 -4.68 -2.90
C THR A 219 9.97 -5.45 -2.66
N ALA A 220 11.08 -4.74 -2.44
CA ALA A 220 12.32 -5.41 -2.03
C ALA A 220 12.27 -5.77 -0.53
N SER A 221 11.75 -4.87 0.30
CA SER A 221 11.48 -5.14 1.71
C SER A 221 10.20 -4.44 2.15
N GLY A 222 9.33 -5.15 2.87
CA GLY A 222 8.08 -4.60 3.40
C GLY A 222 6.85 -5.42 3.06
N ARG A 223 5.68 -4.77 2.98
CA ARG A 223 4.39 -5.46 2.80
C ARG A 223 3.68 -4.98 1.55
N GLN A 224 3.03 -5.91 0.86
CA GLN A 224 2.06 -5.62 -0.18
C GLN A 224 0.71 -6.12 0.31
N ASP A 225 -0.29 -5.24 0.33
CA ASP A 225 -1.69 -5.56 0.64
C ASP A 225 -2.52 -5.15 -0.58
N LEU A 226 -3.10 -6.12 -1.28
CA LEU A 226 -3.91 -5.90 -2.47
C LEU A 226 -5.36 -6.31 -2.17
N SER A 227 -6.31 -5.43 -2.46
CA SER A 227 -7.74 -5.69 -2.29
C SER A 227 -8.49 -5.31 -3.56
N ASP A 228 -9.37 -6.19 -4.02
CA ASP A 228 -10.25 -5.98 -5.17
C ASP A 228 -9.47 -5.51 -6.42
N VAL A 229 -8.48 -6.30 -6.83
CA VAL A 229 -7.65 -6.01 -8.01
C VAL A 229 -8.11 -6.87 -9.18
N ARG A 230 -8.47 -6.21 -10.29
CA ARG A 230 -8.90 -6.84 -11.53
C ARG A 230 -7.90 -6.56 -12.64
N ALA A 231 -7.41 -7.60 -13.30
CA ALA A 231 -6.50 -7.42 -14.42
C ALA A 231 -6.57 -8.49 -15.50
N THR A 232 -6.02 -8.21 -16.68
CA THR A 232 -5.70 -9.31 -17.61
C THR A 232 -4.43 -10.03 -17.15
N THR A 233 -3.39 -9.26 -16.83
CA THR A 233 -2.12 -9.76 -16.32
C THR A 233 -1.79 -9.10 -14.99
N LEU A 234 -1.54 -9.93 -13.97
CA LEU A 234 -1.18 -9.52 -12.62
C LEU A 234 0.18 -10.11 -12.24
N ASP A 235 1.17 -9.24 -12.00
CA ASP A 235 2.54 -9.63 -11.66
C ASP A 235 2.97 -8.99 -10.35
N ILE A 236 3.10 -9.81 -9.30
CA ILE A 236 3.38 -9.38 -7.93
C ILE A 236 4.74 -9.93 -7.51
N ARG A 237 5.69 -9.03 -7.22
CA ARG A 237 7.06 -9.42 -6.81
C ARG A 237 7.43 -8.92 -5.43
N GLY A 238 7.89 -9.83 -4.58
CA GLY A 238 8.46 -9.54 -3.26
C GLY A 238 9.86 -10.13 -3.12
N SER A 239 10.76 -9.47 -2.40
CA SER A 239 12.00 -10.13 -1.94
C SER A 239 11.91 -10.55 -0.49
N SER A 240 11.81 -9.59 0.44
CA SER A 240 11.81 -9.85 1.87
C SER A 240 10.59 -9.20 2.53
N GLY A 241 9.48 -9.93 2.61
CA GLY A 241 8.21 -9.30 2.96
C GLY A 241 7.01 -10.22 3.00
N SER A 242 5.83 -9.65 3.23
CA SER A 242 4.57 -10.36 3.10
C SER A 242 3.78 -9.81 1.91
N ILE A 243 3.20 -10.72 1.12
CA ILE A 243 2.23 -10.41 0.07
C ILE A 243 0.88 -10.90 0.58
N GLY A 244 -0.04 -9.97 0.82
CA GLY A 244 -1.43 -10.17 1.15
C GLY A 244 -2.32 -9.80 -0.03
N GLY A 245 -3.32 -10.61 -0.33
CA GLY A 245 -4.27 -10.35 -1.41
C GLY A 245 -5.68 -10.80 -1.05
N ALA A 246 -6.70 -10.00 -1.37
CA ALA A 246 -8.10 -10.39 -1.22
C ALA A 246 -8.91 -9.92 -2.43
N GLY A 247 -9.72 -10.81 -3.00
CA GLY A 247 -10.57 -10.47 -4.14
C GLY A 247 -9.78 -10.25 -5.43
N LEU A 248 -8.69 -10.99 -5.65
CA LEU A 248 -7.92 -10.87 -6.89
C LEU A 248 -8.63 -11.59 -8.05
N ASP A 249 -8.77 -10.92 -9.19
CA ASP A 249 -9.25 -11.53 -10.43
C ASP A 249 -8.35 -11.15 -11.60
N ALA A 250 -7.56 -12.11 -12.07
CA ALA A 250 -6.82 -11.93 -13.31
C ALA A 250 -6.78 -13.18 -14.18
N ASN A 251 -6.61 -12.99 -15.51
CA ASN A 251 -6.46 -14.12 -16.43
C ASN A 251 -5.09 -14.78 -16.28
N GLU A 252 -4.03 -14.00 -16.15
CA GLU A 252 -2.70 -14.49 -15.87
C GLU A 252 -2.17 -13.85 -14.58
N THR A 253 -1.89 -14.66 -13.58
CA THR A 253 -1.30 -14.21 -12.31
C THR A 253 0.07 -14.85 -12.11
N MET A 254 1.08 -14.01 -11.86
CA MET A 254 2.42 -14.41 -11.43
C MET A 254 2.71 -13.78 -10.07
N ILE A 255 3.04 -14.59 -9.08
CA ILE A 255 3.48 -14.11 -7.76
C ILE A 255 4.84 -14.72 -7.45
N GLU A 256 5.86 -13.88 -7.29
CA GLU A 256 7.21 -14.29 -6.93
C GLU A 256 7.62 -13.67 -5.61
N ALA A 257 8.01 -14.49 -4.63
CA ALA A 257 8.60 -14.01 -3.39
C ALA A 257 9.91 -14.72 -3.03
N THR A 258 10.99 -14.02 -2.73
CA THR A 258 12.22 -14.69 -2.24
C THR A 258 11.99 -15.29 -0.85
N SER A 259 11.42 -14.52 0.07
CA SER A 259 11.15 -14.95 1.45
C SER A 259 9.94 -14.25 2.06
N GLY A 260 9.34 -14.91 3.06
CA GLY A 260 8.19 -14.40 3.80
C GLY A 260 6.90 -15.17 3.52
N ARG A 261 5.74 -14.50 3.62
CA ARG A 261 4.42 -15.15 3.46
C ARG A 261 3.70 -14.59 2.24
N VAL A 262 3.16 -15.48 1.42
CA VAL A 262 2.15 -15.18 0.41
C VAL A 262 0.83 -15.73 0.93
N ASP A 263 -0.15 -14.85 1.12
CA ASP A 263 -1.49 -15.14 1.63
C ASP A 263 -2.48 -14.42 0.71
N VAL A 264 -3.14 -15.15 -0.17
CA VAL A 264 -3.91 -14.55 -1.26
C VAL A 264 -5.24 -15.28 -1.46
N MET A 265 -6.32 -14.50 -1.49
CA MET A 265 -7.66 -14.97 -1.83
C MET A 265 -8.09 -14.45 -3.20
N PHE A 266 -8.39 -15.37 -4.13
CA PHE A 266 -8.93 -15.04 -5.45
C PHE A 266 -10.46 -14.92 -5.43
N ALA A 267 -11.00 -14.05 -6.28
CA ALA A 267 -12.43 -13.74 -6.34
C ALA A 267 -13.28 -14.87 -6.98
N ASN A 268 -12.67 -15.67 -7.86
CA ASN A 268 -13.34 -16.76 -8.58
C ASN A 268 -12.94 -18.14 -8.00
N PRO A 269 -13.73 -19.19 -8.24
CA PRO A 269 -13.41 -20.53 -7.74
C PRO A 269 -12.13 -21.09 -8.36
N ALA A 270 -11.43 -21.95 -7.61
CA ALA A 270 -10.17 -22.58 -8.05
C ALA A 270 -10.31 -23.37 -9.36
N THR A 271 -11.51 -23.85 -9.69
CA THR A 271 -11.79 -24.60 -10.92
C THR A 271 -11.60 -23.78 -12.20
N ASP A 272 -11.61 -22.45 -12.09
CA ASP A 272 -11.46 -21.53 -13.23
C ASP A 272 -10.00 -21.33 -13.64
N TYR A 273 -9.06 -21.83 -12.84
CA TYR A 273 -7.62 -21.57 -12.99
C TYR A 273 -6.81 -22.84 -13.18
N ASP A 274 -5.80 -22.76 -14.05
CA ASP A 274 -4.64 -23.66 -14.04
C ASP A 274 -3.65 -23.17 -12.99
N ILE A 275 -3.49 -23.92 -11.89
CA ILE A 275 -2.78 -23.48 -10.68
C ILE A 275 -1.43 -24.22 -10.57
N ALA A 276 -0.33 -23.48 -10.58
CA ALA A 276 1.03 -23.98 -10.38
C ALA A 276 1.71 -23.25 -9.21
N VAL A 277 1.81 -23.93 -8.07
CA VAL A 277 2.37 -23.35 -6.83
C VAL A 277 3.59 -24.13 -6.37
N SER A 278 4.66 -23.43 -5.99
CA SER A 278 5.88 -24.07 -5.48
C SER A 278 6.62 -23.18 -4.49
N SER A 279 7.16 -23.81 -3.44
CA SER A 279 8.14 -23.21 -2.53
C SER A 279 9.34 -24.15 -2.40
N THR A 280 10.57 -23.62 -2.46
CA THR A 280 11.76 -24.46 -2.24
C THR A 280 11.85 -24.88 -0.77
N SER A 281 11.51 -23.99 0.14
CA SER A 281 11.42 -24.26 1.57
C SER A 281 10.31 -23.44 2.22
N GLY A 282 9.32 -24.13 2.79
CA GLY A 282 8.13 -23.51 3.38
C GLY A 282 6.91 -24.39 3.20
N ARG A 283 5.82 -24.05 3.90
CA ARG A 283 4.53 -24.72 3.71
C ARG A 283 3.87 -24.16 2.46
N VAL A 284 3.32 -25.05 1.64
CA VAL A 284 2.42 -24.70 0.55
C VAL A 284 1.05 -25.25 0.89
N ASP A 285 0.07 -24.38 0.97
CA ASP A 285 -1.36 -24.72 1.04
C ASP A 285 -2.05 -24.07 -0.16
N ALA A 286 -2.60 -24.90 -1.05
CA ALA A 286 -3.28 -24.45 -2.25
C ALA A 286 -4.21 -25.58 -2.75
N PRO A 287 -5.44 -25.27 -3.19
CA PRO A 287 -6.32 -26.24 -3.81
C PRO A 287 -5.80 -26.66 -5.20
N SER A 288 -6.37 -27.75 -5.72
CA SER A 288 -6.14 -28.15 -7.11
C SER A 288 -6.98 -27.29 -8.05
N GLY A 289 -6.34 -26.72 -9.07
CA GLY A 289 -7.03 -26.07 -10.18
C GLY A 289 -7.48 -27.05 -11.26
N THR A 290 -7.93 -26.51 -12.40
CA THR A 290 -8.26 -27.29 -13.60
C THR A 290 -7.20 -27.05 -14.67
N ILE A 291 -6.54 -28.11 -15.13
CA ILE A 291 -5.50 -28.01 -16.16
C ILE A 291 -6.11 -27.64 -17.53
N GLY A 292 -5.48 -26.72 -18.25
CA GLY A 292 -5.85 -26.37 -19.62
C GLY A 292 -7.07 -25.45 -19.75
N VAL A 293 -7.47 -24.80 -18.66
CA VAL A 293 -8.42 -23.68 -18.70
C VAL A 293 -7.73 -22.38 -19.12
N GLY A 294 -8.52 -21.36 -19.46
CA GLY A 294 -8.01 -20.11 -20.02
C GLY A 294 -7.29 -19.18 -19.03
N LYS A 295 -7.57 -19.32 -17.72
CA LYS A 295 -6.89 -18.53 -16.67
C LYS A 295 -5.77 -19.35 -16.02
N ARG A 296 -4.68 -18.69 -15.61
CA ARG A 296 -3.50 -19.33 -15.03
C ARG A 296 -2.97 -18.56 -13.83
N ILE A 297 -2.64 -19.29 -12.76
CA ILE A 297 -2.00 -18.77 -11.55
C ILE A 297 -0.68 -19.50 -11.35
N VAL A 298 0.40 -18.74 -11.26
CA VAL A 298 1.74 -19.24 -10.94
C VAL A 298 2.26 -18.53 -9.69
N VAL A 299 2.55 -19.29 -8.64
CA VAL A 299 3.10 -18.74 -7.39
C VAL A 299 4.39 -19.45 -7.03
N ARG A 300 5.46 -18.69 -6.84
CA ARG A 300 6.80 -19.21 -6.54
C ARG A 300 7.41 -18.52 -5.34
N THR A 301 7.90 -19.31 -4.40
CA THR A 301 8.76 -18.80 -3.34
C THR A 301 10.04 -19.60 -3.14
N THR A 302 11.09 -18.97 -2.60
CA THR A 302 12.33 -19.68 -2.24
C THR A 302 12.27 -20.15 -0.79
N SER A 303 12.06 -19.23 0.15
CA SER A 303 12.04 -19.51 1.59
C SER A 303 10.83 -18.86 2.26
N GLY A 304 9.63 -19.29 1.88
CA GLY A 304 8.38 -18.68 2.32
C GLY A 304 7.19 -19.63 2.32
N SER A 305 6.19 -19.32 3.14
CA SER A 305 4.92 -20.04 3.17
C SER A 305 3.96 -19.45 2.15
N ILE A 306 3.23 -20.30 1.45
CA ILE A 306 2.19 -19.94 0.50
C ILE A 306 0.87 -20.49 1.02
N ASP A 307 -0.14 -19.63 1.11
CA ASP A 307 -1.53 -19.97 1.41
C ASP A 307 -2.41 -19.31 0.33
N LEU A 308 -3.10 -20.13 -0.47
CA LEU A 308 -4.01 -19.65 -1.50
C LEU A 308 -5.43 -20.09 -1.18
N ASP A 309 -6.31 -19.11 -1.09
CA ASP A 309 -7.75 -19.31 -0.91
C ASP A 309 -8.52 -18.81 -2.15
N PHE A 310 -9.73 -19.31 -2.32
CA PHE A 310 -10.58 -19.02 -3.48
C PHE A 310 -12.02 -18.91 -3.00
N ASN A 311 -12.75 -17.94 -3.53
CA ASN A 311 -14.17 -17.85 -3.24
C ASN A 311 -14.90 -19.10 -3.75
N VAL A 312 -15.72 -19.69 -2.89
CA VAL A 312 -16.48 -20.89 -3.26
C VAL A 312 -17.82 -20.46 -3.83
N GLU A 313 -17.96 -20.39 -5.16
CA GLU A 313 -19.31 -20.45 -5.73
C GLU A 313 -19.88 -21.85 -5.49
N ALA A 314 -21.05 -21.88 -4.84
CA ALA A 314 -21.79 -23.10 -4.55
C ALA A 314 -22.06 -23.86 -5.85
N ALA A 315 -21.55 -25.08 -5.95
CA ALA A 315 -21.84 -25.97 -7.06
C ALA A 315 -23.36 -26.04 -7.30
N PRO A 316 -23.83 -26.03 -8.56
CA PRO A 316 -25.26 -26.13 -8.85
C PRO A 316 -25.74 -27.51 -8.39
N ASP A 317 -26.54 -27.50 -7.33
CA ASP A 317 -27.17 -28.66 -6.72
C ASP A 317 -28.12 -29.33 -7.74
N SER A 318 -27.58 -30.25 -8.54
CA SER A 318 -28.37 -30.97 -9.53
C SER A 318 -27.75 -32.31 -9.92
N ALA A 319 -27.90 -33.32 -9.05
CA ALA A 319 -28.37 -34.64 -9.49
C ALA A 319 -28.57 -35.65 -8.33
N ARG A 320 -29.84 -35.87 -7.99
CA ARG A 320 -30.53 -37.18 -7.79
C ARG A 320 -30.04 -38.04 -6.60
N ARG A 321 -30.89 -38.43 -5.63
CA ARG A 321 -32.20 -39.12 -5.71
C ARG A 321 -32.98 -38.80 -4.41
N GLY A 322 -34.22 -38.35 -4.39
CA GLY A 322 -35.42 -39.04 -4.89
C GLY A 322 -35.90 -40.09 -3.89
N ASN A 323 -36.80 -39.74 -2.97
CA ASN A 323 -38.08 -40.44 -2.66
C ASN A 323 -38.68 -40.00 -1.29
N ASP A 324 -39.72 -39.16 -1.37
CA ASP A 324 -41.01 -39.20 -0.67
C ASP A 324 -41.12 -39.54 0.83
N GLY A 325 -41.80 -38.63 1.55
CA GLY A 325 -42.94 -39.05 2.38
C GLY A 325 -42.83 -38.89 3.89
N ALA A 326 -43.36 -37.77 4.39
CA ALA A 326 -44.30 -37.68 5.52
C ALA A 326 -43.89 -38.16 6.95
N SER A 327 -43.78 -37.16 7.83
CA SER A 327 -44.33 -37.07 9.21
C SER A 327 -43.99 -38.11 10.29
N SER A 328 -43.34 -37.57 11.33
CA SER A 328 -43.25 -37.94 12.75
C SER A 328 -44.15 -39.06 13.31
N ASP A 329 -43.53 -40.06 13.94
CA ASP A 329 -43.85 -40.46 15.32
C ASP A 329 -42.81 -41.45 15.91
N GLY A 330 -42.45 -41.23 17.17
CA GLY A 330 -42.24 -42.31 18.14
C GLY A 330 -40.90 -43.06 18.19
N SER A 331 -40.15 -42.77 19.26
CA SER A 331 -39.31 -43.71 20.05
C SER A 331 -37.85 -43.91 19.61
N SER A 332 -36.95 -43.29 20.39
CA SER A 332 -35.51 -43.57 20.41
C SER A 332 -35.23 -45.03 20.79
N PRO A 333 -34.38 -45.78 20.05
CA PRO A 333 -33.91 -47.10 20.48
C PRO A 333 -32.81 -46.96 21.55
N SER A 334 -32.96 -47.72 22.63
CA SER A 334 -31.99 -47.83 23.73
C SER A 334 -30.62 -48.35 23.27
N ALA A 335 -29.55 -47.83 23.89
CA ALA A 335 -28.17 -48.20 23.63
C ALA A 335 -27.89 -49.70 23.91
N PRO A 336 -27.04 -50.38 23.11
CA PRO A 336 -26.61 -51.75 23.37
C PRO A 336 -25.72 -51.84 24.61
N GLY A 337 -25.92 -52.89 25.43
CA GLY A 337 -25.16 -53.16 26.65
C GLY A 337 -23.67 -53.46 26.40
N ALA A 338 -22.83 -53.04 27.35
CA ALA A 338 -21.38 -53.18 27.30
C ALA A 338 -20.91 -54.66 27.26
N PRO A 339 -19.86 -54.99 26.48
CA PRO A 339 -19.32 -56.35 26.39
C PRO A 339 -18.53 -56.76 27.65
N ALA A 340 -18.57 -58.06 27.96
CA ALA A 340 -17.92 -58.67 29.11
C ALA A 340 -16.38 -58.63 29.03
N ALA A 341 -15.74 -58.40 30.19
CA ALA A 341 -14.29 -58.33 30.32
C ALA A 341 -13.60 -59.70 30.09
N PRO A 342 -12.42 -59.73 29.43
CA PRO A 342 -11.69 -60.96 29.15
C PRO A 342 -11.02 -61.56 30.41
N ALA A 343 -10.97 -62.90 30.46
CA ALA A 343 -10.38 -63.66 31.55
C ALA A 343 -8.84 -63.58 31.57
N ALA A 344 -8.27 -63.48 32.76
CA ALA A 344 -6.82 -63.38 32.99
C ALA A 344 -6.08 -64.70 32.68
N PRO A 345 -4.84 -64.65 32.14
CA PRO A 345 -4.06 -65.84 31.80
C PRO A 345 -3.46 -66.51 33.04
N ALA A 346 -3.39 -67.85 33.00
CA ALA A 346 -2.80 -68.69 34.05
C ALA A 346 -1.27 -68.56 34.11
N ALA A 347 -0.73 -68.50 35.32
CA ALA A 347 0.69 -68.39 35.60
C ALA A 347 1.47 -69.69 35.27
N PRO A 348 2.74 -69.60 34.80
CA PRO A 348 3.56 -70.77 34.52
C PRO A 348 4.10 -71.43 35.81
N ALA A 349 4.18 -72.76 35.79
CA ALA A 349 4.74 -73.57 36.87
C ALA A 349 6.26 -73.38 36.98
N ALA A 350 6.74 -73.21 38.22
CA ALA A 350 8.16 -73.20 38.56
C ALA A 350 8.74 -74.63 38.57
N LEU A 351 10.01 -74.73 38.18
CA LEU A 351 10.89 -75.89 38.39
C LEU A 351 11.03 -76.26 39.88
#